data_AF-A0A920IBQ3-F1
#
_entry.id   AF-A0A920IBQ3-F1
#
_cell.length_a   1.000
_cell.length_b   1.000
_cell.length_c   1.000
_cell.angle_alpha   90.00
_cell.angle_beta   90.00
_cell.angle_gamma   90.00
#
_symmetry.space_group_name_H-M   'P 1'
#
loop_
_entity.id
_entity.type
_entity.pdbx_description
1 polymer ?
#
loop_
_entity_poly.entity_id
_entity_poly.type
_entity_poly.pdbx_seq_one_letter_code
_entity_poly.pdbx_strand_id
1 'polypeptide(L)'
;MSTIASDKSRAIKLNIENNQLVLSATNPDASSATESLEISYDGESIDIGFNAKYLMDILTQIKGETIAIELIDSGSPSLLRDPEDEANIFVLMPMRV
;
A
#
# COMPACT_ATOMS: atom_id res chain seq x y z
N MET A 1 26.71 -23.55 -1.21
CA MET A 1 25.31 -23.27 -1.59
C MET A 1 24.90 -22.04 -0.83
N SER A 2 24.77 -20.90 -1.50
CA SER A 2 24.37 -19.66 -0.83
C SER A 2 22.96 -19.83 -0.29
N THR A 3 22.83 -19.68 1.02
CA THR A 3 21.59 -19.51 1.75
C THR A 3 20.80 -18.41 1.05
N ILE A 4 19.80 -18.77 0.25
CA ILE A 4 18.78 -17.83 -0.20
C ILE A 4 18.03 -17.51 1.08
N ALA A 5 18.51 -16.46 1.78
CA ALA A 5 17.76 -15.77 2.78
C ALA A 5 16.44 -15.43 2.10
N SER A 6 15.41 -16.15 2.49
CA SER A 6 14.04 -15.80 2.18
C SER A 6 13.84 -14.40 2.75
N ASP A 7 13.98 -13.39 1.88
CA ASP A 7 13.27 -12.13 1.99
C ASP A 7 11.79 -12.53 2.03
N LYS A 8 11.34 -12.94 3.22
CA LYS A 8 9.96 -13.29 3.54
C LYS A 8 9.14 -12.06 3.16
N SER A 9 8.57 -12.09 1.95
CA SER A 9 8.01 -10.89 1.33
C SER A 9 6.92 -10.36 2.23
N ARG A 10 7.13 -9.18 2.80
CA ARG A 10 6.13 -8.44 3.58
C ARG A 10 5.15 -7.80 2.59
N ALA A 11 4.40 -8.63 1.90
CA ALA A 11 3.37 -8.18 0.98
C ALA A 11 2.16 -7.71 1.78
N ILE A 12 1.64 -6.53 1.43
CA ILE A 12 0.34 -6.04 1.89
C ILE A 12 -0.59 -6.00 0.69
N LYS A 13 -1.81 -6.48 0.89
CA LYS A 13 -2.91 -6.33 -0.06
C LYS A 13 -3.80 -5.21 0.43
N LEU A 14 -4.08 -4.25 -0.45
CA LEU A 14 -5.09 -3.22 -0.26
C LEU A 14 -6.28 -3.59 -1.13
N ASN A 15 -7.44 -3.70 -0.49
CA ASN A 15 -8.73 -3.83 -1.15
C ASN A 15 -9.50 -2.54 -0.88
N ILE A 16 -9.88 -1.84 -1.94
CA ILE A 16 -10.61 -0.58 -1.85
C ILE A 16 -11.98 -0.80 -2.47
N GLU A 17 -13.02 -0.60 -1.70
CA GLU A 17 -14.41 -0.64 -2.16
C GLU A 17 -15.31 0.17 -1.22
N ASN A 18 -16.39 0.75 -1.74
CA ASN A 18 -17.45 1.38 -0.92
C ASN A 18 -16.94 2.37 0.16
N ASN A 19 -16.00 3.27 -0.17
CA ASN A 19 -15.37 4.21 0.79
C ASN A 19 -14.61 3.52 1.95
N GLN A 20 -14.20 2.27 1.76
CA GLN A 20 -13.45 1.50 2.73
C GLN A 20 -12.17 0.97 2.11
N LEU A 21 -11.07 1.12 2.85
CA LEU A 21 -9.79 0.50 2.55
C LEU A 21 -9.54 -0.63 3.53
N VAL A 22 -9.43 -1.85 3.03
CA VAL A 22 -9.03 -3.03 3.80
C VAL A 22 -7.58 -3.36 3.50
N LEU A 23 -6.72 -3.25 4.50
CA LEU A 23 -5.32 -3.63 4.43
C LEU A 23 -5.14 -5.02 5.03
N SER A 24 -4.53 -5.94 4.28
CA SER A 24 -4.24 -7.31 4.72
C SER A 24 -2.76 -7.64 4.55
N ALA A 25 -2.08 -8.02 5.63
CA ALA A 25 -0.70 -8.48 5.63
C ALA A 25 -0.64 -9.97 5.97
N THR A 26 0.14 -10.74 5.23
CA THR A 26 0.36 -12.17 5.51
C THR A 26 1.82 -12.44 5.77
N ASN A 27 2.17 -12.92 6.96
CA ASN A 27 3.52 -13.39 7.26
C ASN A 27 3.65 -14.90 6.99
N PRO A 28 4.83 -15.38 6.54
CA PRO A 28 5.09 -16.81 6.33
C PRO A 28 4.98 -17.68 7.58
N ASP A 29 5.02 -17.06 8.76
CA ASP A 29 4.84 -17.73 10.06
C ASP A 29 3.35 -17.87 10.45
N ALA A 30 2.45 -17.75 9.48
CA ALA A 30 0.99 -17.92 9.55
C ALA A 30 0.21 -16.89 10.39
N SER A 31 0.83 -15.78 10.78
CA SER A 31 0.11 -14.61 11.32
C SER A 31 -0.37 -13.72 10.16
N SER A 32 -1.69 -13.55 10.06
CA SER A 32 -2.31 -12.54 9.21
C SER A 32 -2.76 -11.35 10.07
N ALA A 33 -2.66 -10.15 9.50
CA ALA A 33 -3.20 -8.94 10.09
C ALA A 33 -4.09 -8.27 9.07
N THR A 34 -5.31 -7.93 9.48
CA THR A 34 -6.27 -7.21 8.64
C THR A 34 -6.75 -5.98 9.40
N GLU A 35 -6.73 -4.84 8.72
CA GLU A 35 -7.20 -3.56 9.24
C GLU A 35 -8.13 -2.90 8.22
N SER A 36 -9.09 -2.12 8.70
CA SER A 36 -10.06 -1.41 7.86
C SER A 36 -10.06 0.07 8.22
N LEU A 37 -9.95 0.90 7.20
CA LEU A 37 -9.96 2.36 7.32
C LEU A 37 -11.07 2.94 6.45
N GLU A 38 -11.73 3.97 6.95
CA GLU A 38 -12.66 4.77 6.16
C GLU A 38 -11.86 5.73 5.27
N ILE A 39 -12.18 5.76 3.98
CA ILE A 39 -11.51 6.59 2.98
C ILE A 39 -12.55 7.26 2.08
N SER A 40 -12.19 8.38 1.46
CA SER A 40 -13.00 8.99 0.41
C SER A 40 -12.60 8.41 -0.94
N TYR A 41 -13.42 7.53 -1.53
CA TYR A 41 -13.14 6.88 -2.81
C TYR A 41 -14.41 6.60 -3.62
N ASP A 42 -14.51 7.18 -4.81
CA ASP A 42 -15.66 7.10 -5.70
C ASP A 42 -15.42 6.27 -6.97
N GLY A 43 -14.29 5.56 -7.05
CA GLY A 43 -13.93 4.69 -8.17
C GLY A 43 -14.47 3.26 -8.07
N GLU A 44 -14.10 2.43 -9.04
CA GLU A 44 -14.41 1.00 -9.04
C GLU A 44 -13.58 0.23 -8.00
N SER A 45 -14.10 -0.89 -7.51
CA SER A 45 -13.36 -1.72 -6.54
C SER A 45 -12.00 -2.14 -7.11
N ILE A 46 -10.94 -1.89 -6.35
CA ILE A 46 -9.56 -2.18 -6.77
C ILE A 46 -8.83 -3.01 -5.72
N ASP A 47 -8.14 -4.04 -6.20
CA ASP A 47 -7.23 -4.88 -5.45
C ASP A 47 -5.80 -4.61 -5.90
N ILE A 48 -4.94 -4.16 -4.98
CA ILE A 48 -3.53 -3.87 -5.29
C ILE A 48 -2.61 -4.37 -4.19
N GLY A 49 -1.49 -4.97 -4.60
CA GLY A 49 -0.46 -5.46 -3.69
C GLY A 49 0.72 -4.50 -3.63
N PHE A 50 1.29 -4.28 -2.45
CA PHE A 50 2.51 -3.50 -2.28
C PHE A 50 3.50 -4.17 -1.34
N ASN A 51 4.74 -3.70 -1.38
CA ASN A 51 5.72 -3.99 -0.35
C ASN A 51 5.42 -3.15 0.90
N ALA A 52 5.13 -3.80 2.03
CA ALA A 52 4.80 -3.13 3.29
C ALA A 52 5.91 -2.21 3.77
N LYS A 53 7.18 -2.58 3.52
CA LYS A 53 8.32 -1.77 3.93
C LYS A 53 8.30 -0.42 3.21
N TYR A 54 8.09 -0.44 1.89
CA TYR A 54 8.08 0.79 1.10
C TYR A 54 6.88 1.68 1.43
N LEU A 55 5.70 1.09 1.66
CA LEU A 55 4.55 1.88 2.09
C LEU A 55 4.83 2.56 3.45
N MET A 56 5.39 1.83 4.42
CA MET A 56 5.76 2.40 5.72
C MET A 56 6.83 3.50 5.59
N ASP A 57 7.86 3.28 4.77
CA ASP A 57 8.92 4.26 4.54
C ASP A 57 8.37 5.57 3.92
N ILE A 58 7.33 5.49 3.10
CA ILE A 58 6.62 6.66 2.55
C ILE A 58 5.77 7.32 3.63
N LEU A 59 4.96 6.55 4.36
CA LEU A 59 4.07 7.08 5.41
C LEU A 59 4.85 7.82 6.51
N THR A 60 6.06 7.36 6.85
CA THR A 60 6.91 8.05 7.85
C THR A 60 7.48 9.39 7.38
N GLN A 61 7.45 9.68 6.07
CA GLN A 61 7.91 10.96 5.51
C GLN A 61 6.79 11.99 5.39
N ILE A 62 5.53 11.52 5.39
CA ILE A 62 4.36 12.39 5.34
C ILE A 62 4.21 13.08 6.69
N LYS A 63 4.07 14.40 6.64
CA LYS A 63 3.97 15.24 7.85
C LYS A 63 2.52 15.65 8.11
N GLY A 64 1.69 15.73 7.08
CA GLY A 64 0.25 15.95 7.20
C GLY A 64 -0.49 14.79 7.83
N GLU A 65 -1.74 15.03 8.23
CA GLU A 65 -2.63 14.01 8.80
C GLU A 65 -3.26 13.11 7.72
N THR A 66 -3.15 13.50 6.45
CA THR A 66 -3.78 12.81 5.33
C THR A 66 -2.79 12.52 4.22
N ILE A 67 -3.07 11.48 3.43
CA ILE A 67 -2.32 11.10 2.25
C ILE A 67 -3.30 10.92 1.09
N ALA A 68 -2.96 11.46 -0.08
CA ALA A 68 -3.66 11.17 -1.31
C ALA A 68 -2.92 10.04 -2.05
N ILE A 69 -3.66 8.97 -2.38
CA ILE A 69 -3.16 7.84 -3.18
C ILE A 69 -3.89 7.86 -4.51
N GLU A 70 -3.15 8.07 -5.60
CA GLU A 70 -3.66 8.00 -6.96
C GLU A 70 -3.35 6.61 -7.54
N LEU A 71 -4.42 5.93 -7.97
CA LEU A 71 -4.39 4.57 -8.49
C LEU A 71 -4.96 4.58 -9.91
N ILE A 72 -4.37 3.78 -10.80
CA ILE A 72 -4.87 3.59 -12.17
C ILE A 72 -5.46 2.18 -12.28
N ASP A 73 -4.62 1.17 -12.08
CA ASP A 73 -4.98 -0.25 -12.10
C ASP A 73 -4.00 -1.05 -11.22
N SER A 74 -4.25 -2.34 -11.04
CA SER A 74 -3.46 -3.22 -10.17
C SER A 74 -2.04 -3.54 -10.66
N GLY A 75 -1.71 -3.22 -11.91
CA GLY A 75 -0.38 -3.40 -12.51
C GLY A 75 0.39 -2.10 -12.74
N SER A 76 -0.29 -0.96 -12.65
CA SER A 76 0.27 0.36 -12.89
C SER A 76 0.90 0.98 -11.62
N PRO A 77 1.96 1.81 -11.76
CA PRO A 77 2.53 2.54 -10.64
C PRO A 77 1.48 3.38 -9.93
N SER A 78 1.57 3.43 -8.60
CA SER A 78 0.71 4.26 -7.77
C SER A 78 1.47 5.48 -7.28
N LEU A 79 0.80 6.63 -7.29
CA LEU A 79 1.36 7.87 -6.76
C LEU A 79 0.82 8.13 -5.37
N LEU A 80 1.71 8.46 -4.44
CA LEU A 80 1.39 8.83 -3.08
C LEU A 80 1.92 10.24 -2.84
N ARG A 81 1.07 11.14 -2.36
CA ARG A 81 1.45 12.52 -2.06
C ARG A 81 0.77 13.04 -0.80
N ASP A 82 1.43 13.99 -0.16
CA ASP A 82 0.84 14.79 0.91
C ASP A 82 -0.02 15.91 0.27
N PRO A 83 -1.32 16.02 0.57
CA PRO A 83 -2.15 17.10 0.06
C PRO A 83 -1.68 18.50 0.49
N GLU A 84 -0.92 18.60 1.59
CA GLU A 84 -0.39 19.85 2.11
C GLU A 84 1.02 20.19 1.58
N ASP A 85 1.70 19.23 0.93
CA ASP A 85 3.04 19.41 0.37
C ASP A 85 3.16 18.76 -1.02
N GLU A 86 2.81 19.55 -2.05
CA GLU A 86 2.85 19.13 -3.46
C GLU A 86 4.27 18.77 -3.96
N ALA A 87 5.33 19.14 -3.23
CA ALA A 87 6.70 18.81 -3.63
C ALA A 87 7.10 17.37 -3.26
N ASN A 88 6.37 16.73 -2.34
CA ASN A 88 6.65 15.37 -1.90
C ASN A 88 5.77 14.36 -2.64
N ILE A 89 6.28 13.88 -3.76
CA ILE A 89 5.64 12.84 -4.57
C ILE A 89 6.44 11.55 -4.46
N PHE A 90 5.76 10.48 -4.04
CA PHE A 90 6.31 9.14 -3.99
C PHE A 90 5.65 8.25 -5.04
N VAL A 91 6.45 7.42 -5.69
CA VAL A 91 5.97 6.44 -6.67
C VAL A 91 6.20 5.04 -6.11
N LEU A 92 5.14 4.25 -6.04
CA LEU A 92 5.20 2.89 -5.54
C LEU A 92 4.76 1.91 -6.63
N MET A 93 5.60 0.91 -6.89
CA MET A 93 5.29 -0.13 -7.86
C MET A 93 4.42 -1.21 -7.23
N PRO A 94 3.32 -1.63 -7.88
CA PRO A 94 2.54 -2.74 -7.38
C PRO A 94 3.33 -4.05 -7.46
N MET A 95 3.00 -4.94 -6.54
CA MET A 95 3.46 -6.31 -6.52
C MET A 95 2.28 -7.23 -6.81
N ARG A 96 2.51 -8.30 -7.57
CA ARG A 96 1.54 -9.39 -7.67
C ARG A 96 1.51 -10.13 -6.34
N VAL A 97 0.34 -10.15 -5.70
CA VAL A 97 0.07 -10.80 -4.41
C VAL A 97 -1.10 -11.77 -4.54
#